data_AF-A0A1G2P3N6-F1
#
_entry.id   AF-A0A1G2P3N6-F1
#
_cell.length_a   1.000
_cell.length_b   1.000
_cell.length_c   1.000
_cell.angle_alpha   90.00
_cell.angle_beta   90.00
_cell.angle_gamma   90.00
#
_symmetry.space_group_name_H-M   'P 1'
#
loop_
_entity.id
_entity.type
_entity.pdbx_description
1 polymer ?
#
loop_
_entity_poly.entity_id
_entity_poly.type
_entity_poly.pdbx_seq_one_letter_code
_entity_poly.pdbx_strand_id
1 'polypeptide(L)'
;MKKLSVYEEQFRNAQGTEAKIKAFFGVAYEMIGEINELRQARRAQCSDAILAVIKDIVDRWERFCERVGLPNQKCLVLKLLREGPSEGESVYQLFVDQYPGKRILSNCSSFALNN
;
A
#
# COMPACT_ATOMS: atom_id res chain seq x y z
N MET A 1 10.51 5.78 -8.37
CA MET A 1 9.52 4.70 -8.22
C MET A 1 10.00 3.46 -8.95
N LYS A 2 10.07 2.33 -8.26
CA LYS A 2 10.49 1.04 -8.82
C LYS A 2 9.36 0.45 -9.68
N LYS A 3 9.70 -0.23 -10.78
CA LYS A 3 8.70 -0.87 -11.66
C LYS A 3 8.04 -2.05 -10.93
N LEU A 4 6.73 -2.21 -11.13
CA LEU A 4 5.94 -3.30 -10.55
C LEU A 4 6.53 -4.70 -10.85
N SER A 5 7.05 -4.89 -12.06
CA SER A 5 7.68 -6.15 -12.48
C SER A 5 8.85 -6.58 -11.60
N VAL A 6 9.59 -5.64 -11.01
CA VAL A 6 10.73 -5.95 -10.14
C VAL A 6 10.25 -6.52 -8.81
N TYR A 7 9.14 -6.01 -8.26
CA TYR A 7 8.53 -6.56 -7.05
C TYR A 7 7.96 -7.96 -7.29
N GLU A 8 7.29 -8.16 -8.42
CA GLU A 8 6.77 -9.47 -8.82
C GLU A 8 7.89 -10.51 -8.96
N GLU A 9 9.02 -10.13 -9.56
CA GLU A 9 10.18 -11.00 -9.70
C GLU A 9 10.81 -11.33 -8.33
N GLN A 10 10.99 -10.33 -7.47
CA GLN A 10 11.50 -10.56 -6.11
C GLN A 10 10.61 -11.49 -5.29
N PHE A 11 9.29 -11.31 -5.37
CA PHE A 11 8.34 -12.19 -4.68
C PHE A 11 8.34 -13.61 -5.26
N ARG A 12 8.42 -13.77 -6.59
CA ARG A 12 8.46 -15.09 -7.25
C ARG A 12 9.76 -15.84 -6.97
N ASN A 13 10.88 -15.14 -6.90
CA ASN A 13 12.20 -15.73 -6.66
C ASN A 13 12.46 -16.04 -5.16
N ALA A 14 11.63 -15.52 -4.26
CA ALA A 14 11.72 -15.81 -2.83
C ALA A 14 11.38 -17.29 -2.53
N GLN A 15 12.34 -18.00 -1.95
CA GLN A 15 12.19 -19.42 -1.59
C GLN A 15 11.76 -19.58 -0.13
N GLY A 16 10.72 -20.39 0.09
CA GLY A 16 10.16 -20.62 1.41
C GLY A 16 9.20 -19.53 1.88
N THR A 17 8.36 -19.88 2.86
CA THR A 17 7.29 -19.02 3.37
C THR A 17 7.83 -17.72 3.96
N GLU A 18 8.91 -17.80 4.74
CA GLU A 18 9.51 -16.63 5.39
C GLU A 18 10.04 -15.60 4.38
N ALA A 19 10.73 -16.06 3.33
CA ALA A 19 11.25 -15.16 2.30
C ALA A 19 10.12 -14.48 1.52
N LYS A 20 9.02 -15.21 1.24
CA LYS A 20 7.83 -14.64 0.58
C LYS A 20 7.15 -13.60 1.45
N ILE A 21 7.01 -13.86 2.75
CA ILE A 21 6.49 -12.89 3.72
C ILE A 21 7.37 -11.63 3.72
N LYS A 22 8.69 -11.78 3.83
CA LYS A 22 9.64 -10.66 3.78
C LYS A 22 9.55 -9.85 2.48
N ALA A 23 9.51 -10.53 1.34
CA ALA A 23 9.35 -9.87 0.03
C ALA A 23 8.03 -9.11 -0.05
N PHE A 24 6.92 -9.73 0.39
CA PHE A 24 5.59 -9.11 0.38
C PHE A 24 5.51 -7.84 1.23
N PHE A 25 5.93 -7.93 2.50
CA PHE A 25 5.93 -6.78 3.40
C PHE A 25 6.95 -5.72 2.96
N GLY A 26 8.09 -6.11 2.39
CA GLY A 26 9.06 -5.18 1.81
C GLY A 26 8.43 -4.29 0.74
N VAL A 27 7.64 -4.87 -0.17
CA VAL A 27 6.89 -4.11 -1.20
C VAL A 27 5.91 -3.13 -0.55
N ALA A 28 5.14 -3.60 0.46
CA ALA A 28 4.18 -2.74 1.16
C ALA A 28 4.86 -1.56 1.86
N TYR A 29 6.00 -1.79 2.53
CA TYR A 29 6.76 -0.75 3.20
C TYR A 29 7.42 0.23 2.21
N GLU A 30 7.92 -0.24 1.07
CA GLU A 30 8.42 0.65 0.02
C GLU A 30 7.32 1.58 -0.50
N MET A 31 6.09 1.08 -0.71
CA MET A 31 4.96 1.91 -1.13
C MET A 31 4.52 2.93 -0.07
N ILE A 32 4.54 2.55 1.22
CA ILE A 32 4.33 3.48 2.33
C ILE A 32 5.44 4.52 2.40
N GLY A 33 6.68 4.12 2.13
CA GLY A 33 7.83 5.01 1.99
C GLY A 33 7.59 6.07 0.91
N GLU A 34 7.16 5.65 -0.30
CA GLU A 34 6.82 6.57 -1.40
C GLU A 34 5.73 7.58 -0.98
N ILE A 35 4.68 7.12 -0.29
CA ILE A 35 3.63 8.02 0.23
C ILE A 35 4.21 9.00 1.25
N ASN A 36 5.03 8.55 2.19
CA ASN A 36 5.63 9.40 3.21
C ASN A 36 6.62 10.43 2.63
N GLU A 37 7.41 10.05 1.63
CA GLU A 37 8.30 10.97 0.91
C GLU A 37 7.51 12.08 0.20
N LEU A 38 6.41 11.72 -0.49
CA LEU A 38 5.51 12.69 -1.13
C LEU A 38 4.94 13.68 -0.12
N ARG A 39 4.56 13.19 1.06
CA ARG A 39 4.05 14.02 2.15
C ARG A 39 5.13 14.96 2.69
N GLN A 40 6.33 14.46 2.95
CA GLN A 40 7.44 15.28 3.45
C GLN A 40 7.86 16.37 2.45
N ALA A 41 7.92 16.03 1.17
CA ALA A 41 8.24 16.99 0.10
C ALA A 41 7.16 18.08 -0.07
N ARG A 42 5.95 17.85 0.43
CA ARG A 42 4.77 18.71 0.19
C ARG A 42 4.10 19.16 1.49
N ARG A 43 4.83 19.17 2.62
CA ARG A 43 4.41 19.48 4.02
C ARG A 43 3.32 20.55 4.23
N ALA A 44 3.07 21.43 3.26
CA ALA A 44 2.11 22.52 3.36
C ALA A 44 0.71 22.23 2.77
N GLN A 45 0.52 21.30 1.81
CA GLN A 45 -0.79 21.11 1.16
C GLN A 45 -0.96 19.68 0.65
N CYS A 46 -1.91 18.92 1.20
CA CYS A 46 -2.38 17.68 0.58
C CYS A 46 -3.34 18.05 -0.57
N SER A 47 -2.78 18.39 -1.74
CA SER A 47 -3.54 18.79 -2.92
C SER A 47 -4.10 17.59 -3.69
N ASP A 48 -5.08 17.83 -4.56
CA ASP A 48 -5.63 16.81 -5.47
C ASP A 48 -4.55 16.07 -6.27
N ALA A 49 -3.50 16.80 -6.68
CA ALA A 49 -2.37 16.23 -7.39
C ALA A 49 -1.61 15.18 -6.55
N ILE A 50 -1.46 15.41 -5.24
CA ILE A 50 -0.80 14.46 -4.34
C ILE A 50 -1.69 13.25 -4.11
N LEU A 51 -2.98 13.47 -3.89
CA LEU A 51 -3.94 12.37 -3.70
C LEU A 51 -4.05 11.49 -4.96
N ALA A 52 -3.93 12.07 -6.16
CA ALA A 52 -3.84 11.31 -7.41
C ALA A 52 -2.57 10.44 -7.50
N VAL A 53 -1.41 10.93 -7.01
CA VAL A 53 -0.18 10.12 -6.94
C VAL A 53 -0.30 9.01 -5.90
N ILE A 54 -0.88 9.31 -4.72
CA ILE A 54 -1.18 8.31 -3.70
C ILE A 54 -2.11 7.24 -4.26
N LYS A 55 -3.11 7.61 -5.07
CA LYS A 55 -3.98 6.67 -5.76
C LYS A 55 -3.20 5.74 -6.68
N ASP A 56 -2.28 6.26 -7.48
CA ASP A 56 -1.46 5.42 -8.37
C ASP A 56 -0.58 4.43 -7.58
N ILE A 57 -0.03 4.84 -6.43
CA ILE A 57 0.70 3.94 -5.52
C ILE A 57 -0.22 2.83 -5.01
N VAL A 58 -1.43 3.17 -4.54
CA VAL A 58 -2.41 2.20 -4.04
C VAL A 58 -2.90 1.26 -5.15
N ASP A 59 -3.18 1.76 -6.35
CA ASP A 59 -3.56 0.94 -7.51
C ASP A 59 -2.43 0.01 -7.95
N ARG A 60 -1.18 0.43 -7.78
CA ARG A 60 0.00 -0.40 -8.04
C ARG A 60 0.15 -1.51 -6.99
N TRP A 61 -0.15 -1.24 -5.72
CA TRP A 61 -0.26 -2.28 -4.68
C TRP A 61 -1.33 -3.31 -5.01
N GLU A 62 -2.52 -2.85 -5.38
CA GLU A 62 -3.64 -3.76 -5.68
C GLU A 62 -3.32 -4.69 -6.85
N ARG A 63 -2.72 -4.14 -7.92
CA ARG A 63 -2.22 -4.93 -9.06
C ARG A 63 -1.13 -5.90 -8.67
N PHE A 64 -0.21 -5.51 -7.77
CA PHE A 64 0.79 -6.44 -7.23
C PHE A 64 0.10 -7.63 -6.57
N CYS A 65 -0.82 -7.38 -5.62
CA CYS A 65 -1.55 -8.41 -4.89
C CYS A 65 -2.30 -9.37 -5.82
N GLU A 66 -2.95 -8.87 -6.88
CA GLU A 66 -3.61 -9.72 -7.87
C GLU A 66 -2.62 -10.65 -8.58
N ARG A 67 -1.51 -10.10 -9.05
CA ARG A 67 -0.53 -10.83 -9.86
C ARG A 67 0.25 -11.86 -9.06
N VAL A 68 0.45 -11.64 -7.76
CA VAL A 68 1.10 -12.60 -6.88
C VAL A 68 0.14 -13.56 -6.18
N GLY A 69 -1.16 -13.51 -6.51
CA GLY A 69 -2.17 -14.44 -5.98
C GLY A 69 -2.60 -14.15 -4.54
N LEU A 70 -2.47 -12.90 -4.08
CA LEU A 70 -2.83 -12.46 -2.72
C LEU A 70 -3.91 -11.36 -2.73
N PRO A 71 -5.06 -11.54 -3.42
CA PRO A 71 -6.07 -10.48 -3.59
C PRO A 71 -6.70 -10.02 -2.26
N ASN A 72 -6.72 -10.88 -1.24
CA ASN A 72 -7.26 -10.52 0.08
C ASN A 72 -6.38 -9.52 0.85
N GLN A 73 -5.15 -9.29 0.39
CA GLN A 73 -4.18 -8.39 1.03
C GLN A 73 -4.13 -6.99 0.39
N LYS A 74 -5.01 -6.70 -0.58
CA LYS A 74 -5.12 -5.40 -1.26
C LYS A 74 -5.28 -4.21 -0.31
N CYS A 75 -5.86 -4.42 0.87
CA CYS A 75 -6.07 -3.36 1.84
C CYS A 75 -4.83 -2.99 2.66
N LEU A 76 -3.74 -3.78 2.62
CA LEU A 76 -2.62 -3.63 3.56
C LEU A 76 -1.98 -2.24 3.53
N VAL A 77 -1.68 -1.69 2.35
CA VAL A 77 -1.08 -0.35 2.24
C VAL A 77 -2.01 0.72 2.82
N LEU A 78 -3.31 0.64 2.56
CA LEU A 78 -4.26 1.60 3.12
C LEU A 78 -4.39 1.47 4.65
N LYS A 79 -4.28 0.24 5.19
CA LYS A 79 -4.26 0.02 6.64
C LYS A 79 -3.01 0.63 7.25
N LEU A 80 -1.84 0.34 6.68
CA LEU A 80 -0.57 0.90 7.14
C LEU A 80 -0.54 2.43 7.04
N LEU A 81 -1.20 3.02 6.03
CA LEU A 81 -1.37 4.46 5.91
C LEU A 81 -2.24 5.02 7.04
N ARG A 82 -3.38 4.37 7.33
CA ARG A 82 -4.32 4.78 8.37
C ARG A 82 -3.75 4.61 9.79
N GLU A 83 -3.13 3.47 10.06
CA GLU A 83 -2.60 3.07 11.37
C GLU A 83 -1.16 3.57 11.61
N GLY A 84 -0.54 4.20 10.59
CA GLY A 84 0.78 4.78 10.65
C GLY A 84 0.87 6.02 11.57
N PRO A 85 2.05 6.65 11.69
CA PRO A 85 2.27 7.79 12.59
C PRO A 85 1.28 8.94 12.35
N SER A 86 0.96 9.65 13.43
CA SER A 86 -0.15 10.58 13.75
C SER A 86 -0.80 11.47 12.67
N GLU A 87 -0.21 11.59 11.48
CA GLU A 87 -0.81 12.32 10.35
C GLU A 87 -1.26 11.39 9.19
N GLY A 88 -0.96 10.09 9.26
CA GLY A 88 -1.36 9.10 8.27
C GLY A 88 -2.88 8.92 8.18
N GLU A 89 -3.56 9.01 9.32
CA GLU A 89 -5.03 8.97 9.40
C GLU A 89 -5.68 10.12 8.62
N SER A 90 -5.18 11.35 8.76
CA SER A 90 -5.71 12.51 8.04
C SER A 90 -5.54 12.37 6.52
N VAL A 91 -4.40 11.85 6.06
CA VAL A 91 -4.17 11.61 4.63
C VAL A 91 -5.06 10.48 4.13
N TYR A 92 -5.20 9.40 4.90
CA TYR A 92 -6.14 8.33 4.59
C TYR A 92 -7.57 8.89 4.45
N GLN A 93 -7.99 9.76 5.37
CA GLN A 93 -9.34 10.33 5.36
C GLN A 93 -9.58 11.20 4.12
N LEU A 94 -8.67 12.14 3.82
CA LEU A 94 -8.74 12.96 2.60
C LEU A 94 -8.75 12.11 1.33
N PHE A 95 -7.94 11.05 1.31
CA PHE A 95 -7.85 10.12 0.20
C PHE A 95 -9.16 9.37 -0.04
N VAL A 96 -9.78 8.81 1.01
CA VAL A 96 -11.04 8.07 0.85
C VAL A 96 -12.25 8.97 0.66
N ASP A 97 -12.16 10.25 1.00
CA ASP A 97 -13.21 11.23 0.67
C ASP A 97 -13.17 11.59 -0.81
N GLN A 98 -11.97 11.70 -1.42
CA GLN A 98 -11.82 11.88 -2.86
C GLN A 98 -12.06 10.59 -3.66
N TYR A 99 -11.67 9.43 -3.11
CA TYR A 99 -11.83 8.12 -3.74
C TYR A 99 -12.60 7.15 -2.84
N PRO A 100 -13.95 7.29 -2.73
CA PRO A 100 -14.77 6.48 -1.82
C PRO A 100 -14.63 4.97 -2.00
N GLY A 101 -14.40 4.50 -3.23
CA GLY A 101 -14.18 3.08 -3.55
C GLY A 101 -12.90 2.48 -2.95
N LYS A 102 -12.01 3.30 -2.37
CA LYS A 102 -10.80 2.86 -1.67
C LYS A 102 -10.98 2.74 -0.16
N ARG A 103 -12.17 3.04 0.36
CA ARG A 103 -12.42 2.95 1.80
C ARG A 103 -12.26 1.51 2.28
N ILE A 104 -11.43 1.31 3.31
CA ILE A 104 -11.27 0.00 3.94
C ILE A 104 -12.54 -0.30 4.74
N LEU A 105 -13.24 -1.36 4.39
CA LEU A 105 -14.34 -1.89 5.22
C LEU A 105 -13.74 -2.54 6.48
N SER A 106 -14.42 -2.43 7.61
CA SER A 106 -13.98 -2.96 8.93
C SER A 106 -13.56 -4.45 8.93
N ASN A 107 -13.95 -5.18 7.90
CA ASN A 107 -13.84 -6.63 7.72
C ASN A 107 -12.74 -7.00 6.70
N CYS A 108 -11.99 -6.04 6.17
CA CYS A 108 -10.68 -6.36 5.59
C CYS A 108 -9.84 -6.92 6.74
N SER A 109 -9.86 -8.24 6.93
CA SER A 109 -9.28 -8.90 8.08
C SER A 109 -7.75 -8.78 8.06
N SER A 110 -7.17 -8.88 9.25
CA SER A 110 -5.75 -9.02 9.54
C SER A 110 -5.06 -10.00 8.58
N PHE A 111 -3.74 -9.86 8.46
CA PHE A 111 -2.85 -10.86 7.86
C PHE A 111 -2.91 -12.15 8.71
N ALA A 112 -4.07 -12.81 8.74
CA ALA A 112 -4.24 -14.11 9.35
C ALA A 112 -3.46 -15.06 8.45
N LEU A 113 -2.30 -15.47 8.97
CA LEU A 113 -1.51 -16.62 8.57
C LEU A 113 -2.45 -17.81 8.35
N ASN A 114 -3.02 -17.94 7.17
CA ASN A 114 -3.77 -19.12 6.76
C ASN A 114 -3.09 -19.69 5.51
N ASN A 115 -2.20 -20.64 5.83
CA ASN A 115 -1.47 -21.59 5.00
C ASN A 115 -0.20 -21.11 4.30
#